data_AF-A0A5M8FNS6-F1
#
_entry.id   AF-A0A5M8FNS6-F1
#
_cell.length_a   1.000
_cell.length_b   1.000
_cell.length_c   1.000
_cell.angle_alpha   90.00
_cell.angle_beta   90.00
_cell.angle_gamma   90.00
#
_symmetry.space_group_name_H-M   'P 1'
#
loop_
_entity.id
_entity.type
_entity.pdbx_description
1 polymer ?
#
loop_
_entity_poly.entity_id
_entity_poly.type
_entity_poly.pdbx_seq_one_letter_code
_entity_poly.pdbx_strand_id
1 'polypeptide(L)'
;MRTVVFFVALLLAVGPAHALRCGNAIVSKGDSTMTLRHECGEPTQVEQVVDRVPYRAYDQLNNSYYTAYEERPYEVWTYNFGPNRFVQRIVVKDGKIQSIESQGYGY
;
A
#
# COMPACT_ATOMS: atom_id res chain seq x y z
N MET A 1 45.35 8.72 -12.81
CA MET A 1 43.98 8.63 -13.36
C MET A 1 43.39 7.24 -13.10
N ARG A 2 43.15 6.83 -11.85
CA ARG A 2 42.60 5.49 -11.50
C ARG A 2 41.53 5.55 -10.40
N THR A 3 41.01 6.74 -10.10
CA THR A 3 40.04 6.96 -9.01
C THR A 3 38.67 7.45 -9.47
N VAL A 4 38.46 7.64 -10.79
CA VAL A 4 37.18 8.18 -11.32
C VAL A 4 36.15 7.07 -11.60
N VAL A 5 36.57 5.80 -11.68
CA VAL A 5 35.70 4.70 -12.14
C VAL A 5 34.74 4.21 -11.03
N PHE A 6 35.04 4.44 -9.75
CA PHE A 6 34.21 3.92 -8.65
C PHE A 6 32.96 4.77 -8.32
N PHE A 7 32.86 6.00 -8.83
CA PHE A 7 31.72 6.90 -8.52
C PHE A 7 30.54 6.76 -9.51
N VAL A 8 30.73 6.06 -10.63
CA VAL A 8 29.71 5.97 -11.71
C VAL A 8 28.70 4.83 -11.47
N ALA A 9 28.98 3.89 -10.58
CA ALA A 9 28.16 2.69 -10.39
C ALA A 9 26.95 2.86 -9.44
N LEU A 10 26.72 4.04 -8.86
CA LEU A 10 25.70 4.26 -7.81
C LEU A 10 24.38 4.90 -8.32
N LEU A 11 24.05 4.79 -9.61
CA LEU A 11 22.98 5.60 -10.22
C LEU A 11 21.72 4.86 -10.70
N LEU A 12 21.58 3.53 -10.54
CA LEU A 12 20.52 2.80 -11.26
C LEU A 12 19.64 1.85 -10.43
N ALA A 13 19.33 2.21 -9.18
CA ALA A 13 18.27 1.54 -8.43
C ALA A 13 17.01 2.43 -8.30
N VAL A 14 16.53 3.00 -9.40
CA VAL A 14 15.22 3.69 -9.42
C VAL A 14 14.16 2.68 -9.81
N GLY A 15 13.47 2.11 -8.82
CA GLY A 15 12.31 1.25 -9.05
C GLY A 15 11.07 2.05 -9.43
N PRO A 16 10.05 1.43 -10.06
CA PRO A 16 8.80 2.10 -10.36
C PRO A 16 8.11 2.53 -9.05
N ALA A 17 7.99 3.85 -8.85
CA ALA A 17 7.17 4.41 -7.79
C ALA A 17 5.74 4.53 -8.31
N HIS A 18 4.85 3.65 -7.85
CA HIS A 18 3.42 3.82 -8.11
C HIS A 18 2.93 5.03 -7.29
N ALA A 19 2.41 6.02 -8.00
CA ALA A 19 1.88 7.25 -7.42
C ALA A 19 0.52 7.57 -8.04
N LEU A 20 -0.37 8.10 -7.22
CA LEU A 20 -1.70 8.55 -7.60
C LEU A 20 -1.69 10.06 -7.82
N ARG A 21 -2.12 10.48 -9.01
CA ARG A 21 -2.29 11.89 -9.35
C ARG A 21 -3.73 12.35 -9.11
N CYS A 22 -3.87 13.33 -8.23
CA CYS A 22 -5.12 13.97 -7.84
C CYS A 22 -5.11 15.44 -8.27
N GLY A 23 -5.50 15.70 -9.51
CA GLY A 23 -5.36 17.02 -10.13
C GLY A 23 -3.88 17.43 -10.29
N ASN A 24 -3.46 18.41 -9.49
CA ASN A 24 -2.08 18.90 -9.45
C ASN A 24 -1.24 18.26 -8.33
N ALA A 25 -1.87 17.51 -7.43
CA ALA A 25 -1.20 16.81 -6.36
C ALA A 25 -0.81 15.38 -6.76
N ILE A 26 0.22 14.86 -6.09
CA ILE A 26 0.68 13.48 -6.23
C ILE A 26 0.81 12.89 -4.82
N VAL A 27 0.20 11.73 -4.61
CA VAL A 27 0.34 10.93 -3.38
C VAL A 27 0.90 9.56 -3.74
N SER A 28 1.64 8.96 -2.82
CA SER A 28 2.43 7.77 -3.09
C SER A 28 2.52 6.86 -1.86
N LYS A 29 3.14 5.69 -2.04
CA LYS A 29 3.39 4.75 -0.94
C LYS A 29 4.09 5.44 0.24
N GLY A 30 3.57 5.22 1.44
CA GLY A 30 4.08 5.79 2.68
C GLY A 30 3.34 7.05 3.15
N ASP A 31 2.63 7.74 2.25
CA ASP A 31 1.80 8.89 2.63
C ASP A 31 0.66 8.47 3.54
N SER A 32 0.24 9.39 4.41
CA SER A 32 -0.83 9.14 5.37
C SER A 32 -2.21 9.19 4.72
N THR A 33 -3.19 8.52 5.32
CA THR A 33 -4.60 8.65 4.91
C THR A 33 -5.13 10.08 5.01
N MET A 34 -4.57 10.90 5.91
CA MET A 34 -4.87 12.32 6.01
C MET A 34 -4.37 13.08 4.76
N THR A 35 -3.13 12.84 4.36
CA THR A 35 -2.55 13.40 3.12
C THR A 35 -3.36 12.96 1.91
N LEU A 36 -3.69 11.66 1.83
CA LEU A 36 -4.51 11.11 0.75
C LEU A 36 -5.87 11.83 0.65
N ARG A 37 -6.62 11.98 1.75
CA ARG A 37 -7.90 12.71 1.72
C ARG A 37 -7.74 14.19 1.39
N HIS A 38 -6.73 14.84 1.94
CA HIS A 38 -6.49 16.26 1.71
C HIS A 38 -6.21 16.55 0.22
N GLU A 39 -5.36 15.74 -0.41
CA GLU A 39 -4.96 15.93 -1.80
C GLU A 39 -5.98 15.37 -2.81
N CYS A 40 -6.69 14.28 -2.48
CA CYS A 40 -7.55 13.55 -3.42
C CYS A 40 -9.05 13.67 -3.15
N GLY A 41 -9.46 14.23 -2.02
CA GLY A 41 -10.84 14.21 -1.54
C GLY A 41 -11.22 12.87 -0.89
N GLU A 42 -12.51 12.68 -0.65
CA GLU A 42 -12.99 11.40 -0.08
C GLU A 42 -12.96 10.27 -1.12
N PRO A 43 -12.62 9.03 -0.69
CA PRO A 43 -12.73 7.87 -1.55
C PRO A 43 -14.18 7.58 -1.92
N THR A 44 -14.38 6.93 -3.06
CA THR A 44 -15.68 6.39 -3.47
C THR A 44 -16.14 5.28 -2.52
N GLN A 45 -15.21 4.48 -2.01
CA GLN A 45 -15.50 3.39 -1.08
C GLN A 45 -14.31 3.12 -0.15
N VAL A 46 -14.59 2.75 1.10
CA VAL A 46 -13.61 2.21 2.04
C VAL A 46 -14.09 0.84 2.52
N GLU A 47 -13.26 -0.17 2.35
CA GLU A 47 -13.50 -1.53 2.82
C GLU A 47 -12.55 -1.85 3.99
N GLN A 48 -13.09 -2.43 5.06
CA GLN A 48 -12.30 -2.98 6.17
C GLN A 48 -12.04 -4.46 5.90
N VAL A 49 -10.77 -4.85 5.88
CA VAL A 49 -10.33 -6.22 5.56
C VAL A 49 -9.44 -6.74 6.69
N VAL A 50 -9.45 -8.05 6.94
CA VAL A 50 -8.62 -8.68 7.97
C VAL A 50 -7.80 -9.81 7.35
N ASP A 51 -6.48 -9.67 7.36
CA ASP A 51 -5.58 -10.78 7.05
C ASP A 51 -5.47 -11.70 8.27
N ARG A 52 -5.48 -13.02 8.06
CA ARG A 52 -5.24 -14.01 9.13
C ARG A 52 -3.88 -14.67 8.90
N VAL A 53 -2.89 -14.26 9.67
CA VAL A 53 -1.50 -14.74 9.53
C VAL A 53 -1.28 -15.92 10.48
N PRO A 54 -0.93 -17.11 9.98
CA PRO A 54 -0.68 -18.25 10.85
C PRO A 54 0.64 -18.07 11.61
N TYR A 55 0.66 -18.46 12.88
CA TYR A 55 1.88 -18.57 13.67
C TYR A 55 1.84 -19.83 14.53
N ARG A 56 3.02 -20.33 14.90
CA ARG A 56 3.15 -21.51 15.75
C ARG A 56 3.09 -21.09 17.22
N ALA A 57 2.09 -21.58 17.93
CA ALA A 57 1.93 -21.40 19.36
C ALA A 57 2.23 -22.70 20.11
N TYR A 58 2.61 -22.58 21.38
CA TYR A 58 2.91 -23.71 22.24
C TYR A 58 1.93 -23.75 23.41
N ASP A 59 1.26 -24.88 23.57
CA ASP A 59 0.36 -25.17 24.68
C ASP A 59 1.15 -25.88 25.79
N GLN A 60 1.33 -25.17 26.90
CA GLN A 60 2.05 -25.67 28.07
C GLN A 60 1.29 -26.79 28.81
N LEU A 61 -0.05 -26.78 28.80
CA LEU A 61 -0.87 -27.75 29.52
C LEU A 61 -0.83 -29.11 28.83
N ASN A 62 -0.87 -29.10 27.51
CA ASN A 62 -0.86 -30.31 26.68
C ASN A 62 0.53 -30.68 26.14
N ASN A 63 1.57 -29.90 26.50
CA ASN A 63 2.95 -30.07 26.02
C ASN A 63 3.04 -30.25 24.49
N SER A 64 2.33 -29.42 23.73
CA SER A 64 2.17 -29.60 22.28
C SER A 64 2.18 -28.27 21.54
N TYR A 65 2.49 -28.32 20.23
CA TYR A 65 2.41 -27.17 19.35
C TYR A 65 1.12 -27.19 18.54
N TYR A 66 0.57 -26.01 18.29
CA TYR A 66 -0.60 -25.83 17.43
C TYR A 66 -0.45 -24.58 16.56
N THR A 67 -1.27 -24.51 15.50
CA THR A 67 -1.35 -23.32 14.64
C THR A 67 -2.37 -22.36 15.20
N ALA A 68 -1.92 -21.17 15.55
CA ALA A 68 -2.75 -20.03 15.91
C ALA A 68 -2.76 -19.02 14.75
N TYR A 69 -3.66 -18.04 14.83
CA TYR A 69 -3.78 -16.99 13.82
C TYR A 69 -3.73 -15.63 14.49
N GLU A 70 -2.95 -14.73 13.93
CA GLU A 70 -2.96 -13.31 14.24
C GLU A 70 -3.85 -12.59 13.23
N GLU A 71 -4.80 -11.81 13.71
CA GLU A 71 -5.64 -10.96 12.87
C GLU A 71 -4.95 -9.62 12.63
N ARG A 72 -4.78 -9.26 11.35
CA ARG A 72 -4.15 -8.01 10.93
C ARG A 72 -5.15 -7.20 10.11
N PRO A 73 -5.93 -6.29 10.74
CA PRO A 73 -6.87 -5.46 10.02
C PRO A 73 -6.14 -4.45 9.12
N TYR A 74 -6.76 -4.11 8.00
CA TYR A 74 -6.30 -3.09 7.08
C TYR A 74 -7.48 -2.55 6.26
N GLU A 75 -7.25 -1.45 5.56
CA GLU A 75 -8.27 -0.81 4.75
C GLU A 75 -7.93 -0.92 3.27
N VAL A 76 -8.97 -0.98 2.46
CA VAL A 76 -8.87 -0.81 1.01
C VAL A 76 -9.73 0.37 0.63
N TRP A 77 -9.09 1.40 0.08
CA TRP A 77 -9.75 2.60 -0.36
C TRP A 77 -9.84 2.61 -1.88
N THR A 78 -11.02 2.88 -2.40
CA THR A 78 -11.29 2.91 -3.83
C THR A 78 -11.63 4.32 -4.27
N TYR A 79 -10.88 4.84 -5.23
CA TYR A 79 -11.18 6.12 -5.89
C TYR A 79 -11.61 5.88 -7.33
N ASN A 80 -12.85 6.27 -7.65
CA ASN A 80 -13.35 6.35 -9.00
C ASN A 80 -13.41 7.82 -9.45
N PHE A 81 -12.62 8.18 -10.46
CA PHE A 81 -12.55 9.54 -11.02
C PHE A 81 -13.39 9.72 -12.30
N GLY A 82 -14.32 8.79 -12.56
CA GLY A 82 -15.18 8.80 -13.75
C GLY A 82 -14.62 7.96 -14.91
N PRO A 83 -15.38 7.88 -16.02
CA PRO A 83 -15.16 6.90 -17.10
C PRO A 83 -13.88 7.12 -17.91
N ASN A 84 -13.26 8.30 -17.83
CA ASN A 84 -12.03 8.62 -18.55
C ASN A 84 -10.75 8.31 -17.76
N ARG A 85 -10.86 7.69 -16.59
CA ARG A 85 -9.74 7.40 -15.68
C ARG A 85 -9.89 5.99 -15.12
N PHE A 86 -8.76 5.32 -14.86
CA PHE A 86 -8.76 4.06 -14.14
C PHE A 86 -9.16 4.26 -12.67
N VAL A 87 -10.04 3.39 -12.17
CA VAL A 87 -10.31 3.28 -10.74
C VAL A 87 -9.02 2.90 -10.02
N GLN A 88 -8.78 3.51 -8.87
CA GLN A 88 -7.57 3.30 -8.08
C GLN A 88 -7.94 2.57 -6.79
N ARG A 89 -7.35 1.40 -6.60
CA ARG A 89 -7.50 0.59 -5.38
C ARG A 89 -6.25 0.76 -4.54
N ILE A 90 -6.41 1.28 -3.33
CA ILE A 90 -5.31 1.70 -2.46
C ILE A 90 -5.37 0.85 -1.20
N VAL A 91 -4.32 0.06 -0.93
CA VAL A 91 -4.22 -0.68 0.32
C VAL A 91 -3.59 0.23 1.36
N VAL A 92 -4.25 0.36 2.50
CA VAL A 92 -3.82 1.16 3.64
C VAL A 92 -3.61 0.25 4.85
N LYS A 93 -2.41 0.30 5.43
CA LYS A 93 -2.10 -0.38 6.71
C LYS A 93 -1.55 0.67 7.68
N ASP A 94 -2.05 0.64 8.92
CA ASP A 94 -1.66 1.58 9.98
C ASP A 94 -1.78 3.06 9.56
N GLY A 95 -2.84 3.39 8.82
CA GLY A 95 -3.10 4.75 8.33
C GLY A 95 -2.15 5.24 7.24
N LYS A 96 -1.36 4.35 6.61
CA LYS A 96 -0.44 4.69 5.51
C LYS A 96 -0.68 3.87 4.26
N ILE A 97 -0.46 4.50 3.11
CA ILE A 97 -0.53 3.84 1.81
C ILE A 97 0.56 2.77 1.71
N GLN A 98 0.14 1.52 1.47
CA GLN A 98 1.04 0.39 1.24
C GLN A 98 1.19 0.06 -0.25
N SER A 99 0.09 0.15 -1.01
CA SER A 99 0.09 -0.02 -2.46
C SER A 99 -1.01 0.82 -3.11
N ILE A 100 -0.80 1.13 -4.39
CA ILE A 100 -1.75 1.82 -5.27
C ILE A 100 -1.80 0.99 -6.56
N GLU A 101 -2.99 0.52 -6.90
CA GLU A 101 -3.21 -0.36 -8.05
C GLU A 101 -4.32 0.20 -8.95
N SER A 102 -3.99 0.44 -10.22
CA SER A 102 -4.98 0.77 -11.24
C SER A 102 -5.83 -0.45 -11.57
N GLN A 103 -7.14 -0.25 -11.60
CA GLN A 103 -8.13 -1.25 -12.03
C GLN A 103 -8.65 -0.87 -13.43
N GLY A 104 -9.85 -1.34 -13.78
CA GLY A 104 -10.57 -0.91 -14.99
C GLY A 104 -10.95 0.57 -14.97
N TYR A 105 -11.51 1.05 -16.08
CA TYR A 105 -12.08 2.39 -16.16
C TYR A 105 -13.21 2.58 -15.16
N GLY A 106 -13.35 3.82 -14.68
CA GLY A 106 -14.44 4.24 -13.81
C GLY A 106 -15.80 4.29 -14.49
N TYR A 107 -16.77 4.75 -13.71
CA TYR A 107 -18.13 5.07 -14.12
C TYR A 107 -18.48 6.49 -13.68
#